data_AF-A0A1B1AJL6-F1
#
_entry.id   AF-A0A1B1AJL6-F1
#
_cell.length_a   1.000
_cell.length_b   1.000
_cell.length_c   1.000
_cell.angle_alpha   90.00
_cell.angle_beta   90.00
_cell.angle_gamma   90.00
#
_symmetry.space_group_name_H-M   'P 1'
#
loop_
_entity.id
_entity.type
_entity.pdbx_description
1 polymer ?
#
loop_
_entity_poly.entity_id
_entity_poly.type
_entity_poly.pdbx_seq_one_letter_code
_entity_poly.pdbx_strand_id
1 'polypeptide(L)'
;MGHKITIGEARSGGADGLIVNCIAAPTRIGGCRHSSTLTMMLAIALWGEDRRLDDLRLRCSCCGSRRIEIRPDYDNRPGRGT
;
A
#
# COMPACT_ATOMS: atom_id res chain seq x y z
N MET A 1 -4.52 -8.85 6.82
CA MET A 1 -3.40 -9.79 6.53
C MET A 1 -2.33 -9.01 5.79
N GLY A 2 -1.04 -9.21 6.06
CA GLY A 2 0.03 -8.55 5.30
C GLY A 2 0.32 -9.29 3.99
N HIS A 3 0.59 -8.55 2.91
CA HIS A 3 1.03 -9.14 1.65
C HIS A 3 2.46 -9.66 1.78
N LYS A 4 2.64 -10.96 1.58
CA LYS A 4 3.92 -11.65 1.81
C LYS A 4 4.95 -11.49 0.68
N ILE A 5 4.75 -10.54 -0.22
CA ILE A 5 5.60 -10.34 -1.41
C ILE A 5 6.49 -9.10 -1.23
N THR A 6 7.58 -9.04 -1.99
CA THR A 6 8.43 -7.86 -2.09
C THR A 6 7.86 -6.81 -3.05
N ILE A 7 8.41 -5.59 -3.00
CA ILE A 7 8.09 -4.54 -3.98
C ILE A 7 8.49 -4.99 -5.39
N GLY A 8 9.65 -5.64 -5.54
CA GLY A 8 10.12 -6.20 -6.81
C GLY A 8 9.21 -7.30 -7.37
N GLU A 9 8.71 -8.19 -6.51
CA GLU A 9 7.73 -9.22 -6.89
C GLU A 9 6.40 -8.60 -7.32
N ALA A 10 5.92 -7.57 -6.61
CA ALA A 10 4.71 -6.83 -6.98
C ALA A 10 4.84 -6.19 -8.37
N ARG A 11 5.96 -5.49 -8.61
CA ARG A 11 6.29 -4.90 -9.92
C ARG A 11 6.38 -5.95 -11.02
N SER A 12 7.08 -7.05 -10.78
CA SER A 12 7.24 -8.13 -11.75
C SER A 12 5.91 -8.83 -12.06
N GLY A 13 4.98 -8.84 -11.11
CA GLY A 13 3.59 -9.25 -11.30
C GLY A 13 2.70 -8.24 -12.05
N GLY A 14 3.27 -7.13 -12.51
CA GLY A 14 2.56 -6.09 -13.28
C GLY A 14 1.71 -5.16 -12.42
N ALA A 15 2.14 -4.88 -11.19
CA ALA A 15 1.56 -3.79 -10.40
C ALA A 15 2.21 -2.45 -10.79
N ASP A 16 1.38 -1.42 -10.98
CA ASP A 16 1.82 -0.07 -11.34
C ASP A 16 2.03 0.84 -10.12
N GLY A 17 1.56 0.38 -8.96
CA GLY A 17 1.72 1.07 -7.69
C GLY A 17 1.40 0.20 -6.48
N LEU A 18 1.36 0.84 -5.32
CA LEU A 18 0.94 0.26 -4.06
C LEU A 18 -0.22 1.08 -3.49
N ILE A 19 -1.30 0.41 -3.11
CA ILE A 19 -2.38 1.01 -2.32
C ILE A 19 -2.03 0.85 -0.84
N VAL A 20 -2.03 1.97 -0.12
CA VAL A 20 -1.78 2.06 1.31
C VAL A 20 -3.09 2.44 1.99
N ASN A 21 -3.62 1.54 2.83
CA ASN A 21 -4.87 1.75 3.55
C ASN A 21 -4.61 1.79 5.05
N CYS A 22 -5.08 2.83 5.72
CA CYS A 22 -5.25 2.76 7.16
C CYS A 22 -6.44 1.85 7.48
N ILE A 23 -6.21 0.84 8.32
CA ILE A 23 -7.23 -0.11 8.79
C ILE A 23 -7.40 -0.02 10.31
N ALA A 24 -7.11 1.15 10.87
CA ALA A 24 -7.33 1.39 12.29
C ALA A 24 -8.84 1.27 12.58
N ALA A 25 -9.16 0.32 13.46
CA ALA A 25 -10.51 0.11 14.00
C ALA A 25 -11.13 1.44 14.49
N PRO A 26 -12.47 1.54 14.51
CA PRO A 26 -13.16 2.75 14.91
C PRO A 26 -12.64 3.28 16.25
N THR A 27 -11.98 4.45 16.17
CA THR A 27 -12.14 5.45 17.22
C THR A 27 -13.63 5.82 17.27
N ARG A 28 -14.13 6.37 18.39
CA ARG A 28 -15.56 6.62 18.72
C ARG A 28 -16.47 7.21 17.62
N ILE A 29 -15.94 7.64 16.47
CA ILE A 29 -16.61 8.35 15.37
C ILE A 29 -16.36 7.65 14.00
N GLY A 30 -16.10 6.33 14.00
CA GLY A 30 -15.85 5.56 12.77
C GLY A 30 -14.37 5.31 12.50
N GLY A 31 -14.05 4.17 11.90
CA GLY A 31 -12.68 3.74 11.59
C GLY A 31 -11.95 4.75 10.71
N CYS A 32 -10.63 4.83 10.88
CA CYS A 32 -9.80 5.59 9.97
C CYS A 32 -9.70 4.82 8.65
N ARG A 33 -10.39 5.29 7.60
CA ARG A 33 -10.43 4.68 6.25
C ARG A 33 -9.62 5.48 5.23
N HIS A 34 -8.62 6.24 5.69
CA HIS A 34 -7.77 6.99 4.78
C HIS A 34 -6.90 6.05 3.96
N SER A 35 -6.84 6.30 2.66
CA SER A 35 -5.99 5.59 1.73
C SER A 35 -5.10 6.55 0.96
N SER A 36 -4.02 6.03 0.41
CA SER A 36 -3.17 6.73 -0.55
C SER A 36 -2.56 5.73 -1.50
N THR A 37 -2.18 6.20 -2.67
CA THR A 37 -1.49 5.41 -3.69
C THR A 37 -0.05 5.88 -3.79
N LEU A 38 0.87 4.93 -3.85
CA LEU A 38 2.27 5.18 -4.13
C LEU A 38 2.59 4.61 -5.50
N THR A 39 3.24 5.40 -6.34
CA THR A 39 3.74 4.87 -7.61
C THR A 39 4.83 3.82 -7.34
N MET A 40 4.95 2.84 -8.22
CA MET A 40 5.96 1.79 -8.05
C MET A 40 7.38 2.38 -8.02
N MET A 41 7.64 3.39 -8.85
CA MET A 41 8.92 4.10 -8.89
C MET A 41 9.27 4.74 -7.52
N LEU A 42 8.30 5.41 -6.89
CA LEU A 42 8.52 6.03 -5.57
C LEU A 42 8.73 4.96 -4.49
N ALA A 43 7.96 3.86 -4.53
CA ALA A 43 8.12 2.78 -3.57
C ALA A 43 9.52 2.15 -3.63
N ILE A 44 10.04 1.92 -4.83
CA ILE A 44 11.40 1.40 -5.04
C ILE A 44 12.45 2.41 -4.58
N ALA A 45 12.28 3.69 -4.87
CA ALA A 45 13.22 4.73 -4.44
C ALA A 45 13.32 4.87 -2.91
N LEU A 46 12.21 4.65 -2.19
CA LEU A 46 12.17 4.78 -0.73
C LEU A 46 12.65 3.53 0.01
N TRP A 47 12.42 2.33 -0.55
CA TRP A 47 12.59 1.08 0.19
C TRP A 47 13.42 0.00 -0.51
N GLY A 48 13.68 0.14 -1.81
CA GLY A 48 14.32 -0.88 -2.63
C GLY A 48 13.34 -2.01 -3.04
N GLU A 49 13.75 -2.81 -4.03
CA GLU A 49 12.92 -3.89 -4.58
C GLU A 49 12.78 -5.08 -3.63
N ASP A 50 13.79 -5.37 -2.81
CA ASP A 50 13.83 -6.53 -1.91
C ASP A 50 12.94 -6.38 -0.67
N ARG A 51 12.39 -5.19 -0.44
CA ARG A 51 11.59 -4.92 0.76
C ARG A 51 10.23 -5.59 0.66
N ARG A 52 9.85 -6.34 1.70
CA ARG A 52 8.53 -6.95 1.84
C ARG A 52 7.46 -5.89 2.15
N LEU A 53 6.29 -6.01 1.52
CA LEU A 53 5.19 -5.07 1.75
C LEU A 53 4.72 -5.08 3.21
N ASP A 54 4.71 -6.25 3.85
CA ASP A 54 4.34 -6.40 5.27
C ASP A 54 5.38 -5.85 6.27
N ASP A 55 6.59 -5.53 5.80
CA ASP A 55 7.67 -4.93 6.60
C ASP A 55 7.74 -3.40 6.52
N LEU A 56 6.89 -2.78 5.70
CA LEU A 56 6.80 -1.33 5.60
C LEU A 56 6.06 -0.77 6.81
N ARG A 57 6.78 0.03 7.62
CA ARG A 57 6.26 0.62 8.86
C ARG A 57 5.78 2.04 8.59
N LEU A 58 4.54 2.19 8.15
CA LEU A 58 3.90 3.47 7.89
C LEU A 58 3.04 3.93 9.08
N ARG A 59 2.81 5.24 9.18
CA ARG A 59 1.91 5.87 10.14
C ARG A 59 0.90 6.72 9.39
N CYS A 60 -0.39 6.54 9.68
CA CYS A 60 -1.42 7.42 9.17
C CYS A 60 -1.26 8.82 9.79
N SER A 61 -1.11 9.85 8.97
CA SER A 61 -1.01 11.24 9.43
C SER A 61 -2.30 11.73 10.09
N CYS A 62 -3.48 11.24 9.65
CA CYS A 62 -4.78 11.68 10.17
C CYS A 62 -5.10 11.14 11.57
N CYS A 63 -4.85 9.84 11.82
CA CYS A 63 -5.22 9.20 13.08
C CYS A 63 -4.03 8.75 13.94
N GLY A 64 -2.80 8.88 13.42
CA GLY A 64 -1.58 8.46 14.09
C GLY A 64 -1.37 6.94 14.19
N SER A 65 -2.29 6.11 13.70
CA SER A 65 -2.22 4.65 13.77
C SER A 65 -1.12 4.06 12.87
N ARG A 66 -0.57 2.92 13.30
CA ARG A 66 0.35 2.07 12.53
C ARG A 66 -0.33 0.82 11.96
N ARG A 67 -1.65 0.69 12.13
CA ARG A 67 -2.44 -0.39 11.51
C ARG A 67 -2.67 -0.04 10.04
N ILE A 68 -1.65 -0.27 9.23
CA ILE A 68 -1.63 0.01 7.80
C ILE A 68 -1.59 -1.31 7.04
N GLU A 69 -2.48 -1.44 6.07
CA GLU A 69 -2.44 -2.49 5.07
C GLU A 69 -1.84 -1.91 3.79
N ILE A 70 -0.91 -2.63 3.17
CA ILE A 70 -0.30 -2.24 1.91
C ILE A 70 -0.45 -3.39 0.95
N ARG A 71 -0.96 -3.08 -0.24
CA ARG A 71 -1.22 -4.06 -1.29
C ARG A 71 -0.81 -3.54 -2.66
N PRO A 72 -0.47 -4.40 -3.61
CA PRO A 72 -0.20 -3.97 -4.97
C PRO A 72 -1.46 -3.39 -5.63
N ASP A 73 -1.25 -2.41 -6.51
CA ASP A 73 -2.25 -1.88 -7.41
C ASP A 73 -2.06 -2.49 -8.81
N TYR A 74 -3.00 -3.34 -9.21
CA TYR A 74 -3.03 -3.97 -10.53
C TYR A 74 -4.07 -3.34 -11.46
N ASP A 75 -4.82 -2.33 -10.98
CA ASP A 75 -6.01 -1.81 -11.67
C ASP A 75 -5.67 -0.71 -12.67
N ASN A 76 -4.53 -0.03 -12.50
CA ASN A 76 -4.11 1.09 -13.35
C ASN A 76 -3.54 0.66 -14.73
N ARG A 77 -3.99 -0.48 -15.27
CA ARG A 77 -3.63 -0.92 -16.61
C ARG A 77 -4.38 -0.06 -17.65
N PRO A 78 -3.69 0.52 -18.65
CA PRO A 78 -4.35 1.13 -19.79
C PRO A 78 -5.08 0.04 -20.58
N GLY A 79 -6.38 -0.12 -20.34
CA GLY A 79 -7.20 -1.13 -21.03
C GLY A 79 -8.32 -1.76 -20.19
N ARG A 80 -8.46 -1.43 -18.90
CA ARG A 80 -9.57 -1.90 -18.06
C ARG A 80 -10.46 -0.75 -17.60
N GLY A 81 -10.94 0.05 -18.55
CA GLY A 81 -12.12 0.90 -18.38
C GLY A 81 -13.33 0.16 -18.89
N THR A 82 -14.38 0.10 -18.07
CA THR A 82 -15.75 -0.31 -18.43
C THR A 82 -16.27 0.36 -19.69
#